data_AF-A0A0F3MZV3-F1
#
_entry.id   AF-A0A0F3MZV3-F1
#
_cell.length_a   1.000
_cell.length_b   1.000
_cell.length_c   1.000
_cell.angle_alpha   90.00
_cell.angle_beta   90.00
_cell.angle_gamma   90.00
#
_symmetry.space_group_name_H-M   'P 1'
#
loop_
_entity.id
_entity.type
_entity.pdbx_description
1 polymer ?
#
loop_
_entity_poly.entity_id
_entity_poly.type
_entity_poly.pdbx_seq_one_letter_code
_entity_poly.pdbx_strand_id
1 'polypeptide(L)'
;MLPFPPYYPKTVPVSAGIFASIDGMIEIFTLSFGYKPNLIAKSTLDRMYKIIKSNKDVFGFKWQPIGPIDQKMIESYYALGWRILKVKGRSRI
;
A
#
# COMPACT_ATOMS: atom_id res chain seq x y z
N MET A 1 4.37 -25.82 -25.44
CA MET A 1 3.83 -25.41 -24.11
C MET A 1 2.78 -26.43 -23.71
N LEU A 2 2.91 -27.04 -22.53
CA LEU A 2 1.89 -27.94 -21.99
C LEU A 2 0.66 -27.12 -21.56
N PRO A 3 -0.57 -27.59 -21.82
CA PRO A 3 -1.77 -26.91 -21.36
C PRO A 3 -1.82 -26.93 -19.82
N PHE A 4 -2.29 -25.85 -19.22
CA PHE A 4 -2.50 -25.80 -17.77
C PHE A 4 -3.49 -26.89 -17.34
N PRO A 5 -3.30 -27.50 -16.15
CA PRO A 5 -4.24 -28.48 -15.62
C PRO A 5 -5.68 -27.92 -15.55
N PRO A 6 -6.72 -28.75 -15.72
CA PRO A 6 -8.12 -28.28 -15.74
C PRO A 6 -8.56 -27.50 -14.49
N TYR A 7 -7.91 -27.76 -13.36
CA TYR A 7 -8.16 -27.12 -12.05
C TYR A 7 -7.29 -25.88 -11.79
N TYR A 8 -6.40 -25.50 -12.70
CA TYR A 8 -5.62 -24.30 -12.56
C TYR A 8 -6.54 -23.07 -12.67
N PRO A 9 -6.43 -22.07 -11.77
CA PRO A 9 -7.29 -20.90 -11.81
C PRO A 9 -7.20 -20.21 -13.18
N LYS A 10 -8.30 -20.18 -13.92
CA LYS A 10 -8.39 -19.45 -15.20
C LYS A 10 -8.33 -17.93 -15.02
N THR A 11 -8.51 -17.48 -13.78
CA THR A 11 -8.35 -16.11 -13.33
C THR A 11 -7.47 -16.13 -12.09
N VAL A 12 -6.47 -15.25 -12.04
CA VAL A 12 -5.61 -15.10 -10.86
C VAL A 12 -6.20 -13.98 -10.00
N PRO A 13 -6.57 -14.25 -8.74
CA PRO A 13 -7.01 -13.18 -7.84
C PRO A 13 -5.87 -12.18 -7.62
N VAL A 14 -6.11 -10.92 -7.99
CA VAL A 14 -5.07 -9.86 -7.95
C VAL A 14 -4.89 -9.27 -6.56
N SER A 15 -5.92 -9.35 -5.70
CA SER A 15 -5.92 -8.74 -4.36
C SER A 15 -5.50 -9.68 -3.23
N ALA A 16 -5.59 -11.00 -3.45
CA ALA A 16 -5.26 -12.02 -2.45
C ALA A 16 -4.77 -13.28 -3.17
N GLY A 17 -3.74 -13.96 -2.65
CA GLY A 17 -3.23 -15.21 -3.23
C GLY A 17 -2.03 -15.06 -4.17
N ILE A 18 -1.33 -13.91 -4.14
CA ILE A 18 0.00 -13.79 -4.75
C ILE A 18 1.02 -14.44 -3.80
N PHE A 19 1.59 -15.57 -4.22
CA PHE A 19 2.71 -16.20 -3.52
C PHE A 19 4.01 -15.60 -4.03
N ALA A 20 4.72 -14.87 -3.17
CA ALA A 20 6.02 -14.26 -3.47
C ALA A 20 7.01 -14.59 -2.36
N SER A 21 8.30 -14.69 -2.70
CA SER A 21 9.37 -14.73 -1.70
C SER A 21 9.48 -13.38 -0.98
N ILE A 22 10.18 -13.38 0.16
CA ILE A 22 10.49 -12.13 0.88
C ILE A 22 11.26 -11.17 -0.03
N ASP A 23 12.23 -11.66 -0.79
CA ASP A 23 13.00 -10.85 -1.74
C ASP A 23 12.11 -10.23 -2.83
N GLY A 24 11.16 -11.00 -3.36
CA GLY A 24 10.19 -10.50 -4.33
C GLY A 24 9.31 -9.39 -3.75
N MET A 25 8.89 -9.53 -2.49
CA MET A 25 8.15 -8.48 -1.78
C MET A 25 9.01 -7.22 -1.55
N ILE A 26 10.29 -7.39 -1.19
CA ILE A 26 11.23 -6.28 -1.01
C ILE A 26 11.40 -5.50 -2.32
N GLU A 27 11.55 -6.18 -3.46
CA GLU A 27 11.67 -5.51 -4.77
C GLU A 27 10.40 -4.72 -5.12
N ILE A 28 9.20 -5.24 -4.83
CA ILE A 28 7.93 -4.51 -5.01
C ILE A 28 7.88 -3.25 -4.13
N PHE A 29 8.31 -3.34 -2.87
CA PHE A 29 8.39 -2.18 -1.99
C PHE A 29 9.41 -1.16 -2.48
N THR A 30 10.58 -1.63 -2.93
CA THR A 30 11.66 -0.79 -3.47
C THR A 30 11.17 0.00 -4.69
N LEU A 31 10.41 -0.64 -5.57
CA LEU A 31 9.70 0.02 -6.68
C LEU A 31 8.68 1.04 -6.17
N SER A 32 7.80 0.63 -5.25
CA SER A 32 6.70 1.44 -4.71
C SER A 32 7.19 2.70 -4.00
N PHE A 33 8.35 2.65 -3.34
CA PHE A 33 8.97 3.79 -2.67
C PHE A 33 9.86 4.66 -3.60
N GLY A 34 9.98 4.30 -4.88
CA GLY A 34 10.68 5.09 -5.88
C GLY A 34 12.19 4.90 -5.94
N TYR A 35 12.72 3.82 -5.37
CA TYR A 35 14.14 3.49 -5.46
C TYR A 35 14.54 2.86 -6.82
N LYS A 36 13.58 2.58 -7.70
CA LYS A 36 13.80 2.05 -9.06
C LYS A 36 13.19 3.01 -10.11
N PRO A 37 13.74 4.22 -10.29
CA PRO A 37 13.18 5.22 -11.23
C PRO A 37 13.23 4.78 -12.70
N ASN A 38 14.04 3.77 -13.02
CA ASN A 38 14.08 3.12 -14.33
C ASN A 38 12.87 2.21 -14.61
N LEU A 39 12.14 1.79 -13.58
CA LEU A 39 11.00 0.86 -13.68
C LEU A 39 9.65 1.54 -13.46
N ILE A 40 9.62 2.68 -12.77
CA ILE A 40 8.39 3.46 -12.56
C ILE A 40 8.67 4.96 -12.70
N ALA A 41 7.81 5.64 -13.47
CA ALA A 41 7.88 7.07 -13.60
C ALA A 41 7.52 7.76 -12.28
N LYS A 42 8.26 8.83 -11.93
CA LYS A 42 7.98 9.64 -10.73
C LYS A 42 6.54 10.16 -10.70
N SER A 43 6.00 10.58 -11.84
CA SER A 43 4.61 11.03 -11.95
C SER A 43 3.58 9.96 -11.59
N THR A 44 3.87 8.69 -11.86
CA THR A 44 3.03 7.56 -11.45
C THR A 44 3.10 7.36 -9.94
N LEU A 45 4.30 7.39 -9.36
CA LEU A 45 4.48 7.32 -7.90
C LEU A 45 3.75 8.46 -7.17
N ASP A 46 3.89 9.69 -7.66
CA ASP A 46 3.23 10.86 -7.08
C ASP A 46 1.70 10.69 -7.07
N ARG A 47 1.14 10.10 -8.14
CA ARG A 47 -0.29 9.75 -8.20
C ARG A 47 -0.66 8.66 -7.19
N MET A 48 0.19 7.66 -6.98
CA MET A 48 -0.08 6.61 -6.01
C MET A 48 -0.11 7.14 -4.57
N TYR A 49 0.70 8.15 -4.25
CA TYR A 49 0.72 8.79 -2.92
C TYR A 49 -0.25 9.98 -2.76
N LYS A 50 -0.97 10.35 -3.81
CA LYS A 50 -1.98 11.41 -3.73
C LYS A 50 -3.16 10.95 -2.90
N ILE A 51 -3.51 11.75 -1.89
CA ILE A 51 -4.71 11.53 -1.07
C ILE A 51 -5.96 11.60 -1.96
N ILE A 52 -6.79 10.57 -1.94
CA ILE A 52 -8.07 10.49 -2.65
C ILE A 52 -9.23 10.76 -1.71
N LYS A 53 -9.24 10.13 -0.54
CA LYS A 53 -10.37 10.19 0.39
C LYS A 53 -9.91 10.17 1.84
N SER A 54 -10.49 11.02 2.68
CA SER A 54 -10.31 10.93 4.14
C SER A 54 -10.95 9.66 4.68
N ASN A 55 -10.25 8.97 5.57
CA ASN A 55 -10.72 7.77 6.23
C ASN A 55 -10.89 8.03 7.73
N LYS A 56 -12.15 8.11 8.18
CA LYS A 56 -12.49 8.30 9.61
C LYS A 56 -12.56 6.98 10.39
N ASP A 57 -12.59 5.84 9.69
CA ASP A 57 -12.82 4.51 10.27
C ASP A 57 -11.59 3.89 10.94
N VAL A 58 -10.43 4.56 10.90
CA VAL A 58 -9.20 4.02 11.49
C VAL A 58 -9.31 3.83 13.00
N PHE A 59 -10.14 4.62 13.67
CA PHE A 59 -10.34 4.53 15.12
C PHE A 59 -11.57 3.70 15.51
N GLY A 60 -12.28 3.14 14.51
CA GLY A 60 -13.39 2.22 14.69
C GLY A 60 -12.88 0.81 15.03
N PHE A 61 -12.75 0.53 16.32
CA PHE A 61 -12.92 -0.79 16.95
C PHE A 61 -11.89 -1.93 16.79
N LYS A 62 -10.89 -1.94 15.89
CA LYS A 62 -9.93 -3.08 15.85
C LYS A 62 -8.46 -2.77 15.55
N TRP A 63 -8.15 -1.60 15.00
CA TRP A 63 -6.78 -1.21 14.66
C TRP A 63 -6.30 -0.12 15.60
N GLN A 64 -5.74 -0.52 16.73
CA GLN A 64 -5.00 0.38 17.60
C GLN A 64 -3.51 0.24 17.28
N PRO A 65 -2.93 1.10 16.42
CA PRO A 65 -1.48 1.06 16.23
C PRO A 65 -0.82 1.33 17.58
N ILE A 66 -0.16 0.31 18.14
CA ILE A 66 0.70 0.44 19.33
C ILE A 66 1.94 1.18 18.84
N GLY A 67 1.93 2.49 18.98
CA GLY A 67 3.00 3.37 18.52
C GLY A 67 3.20 4.53 19.48
N PRO A 68 4.32 5.26 19.36
CA PRO A 68 4.67 6.33 20.30
C PRO A 68 3.79 7.59 20.16
N ILE A 69 2.83 7.62 19.24
CA ILE A 69 2.03 8.80 18.90
C ILE A 69 0.57 8.52 19.30
N ASP A 70 -0.02 9.46 20.05
CA ASP A 70 -1.43 9.42 20.41
C ASP A 70 -2.29 9.34 19.13
N GLN A 71 -3.21 8.38 19.11
CA GLN A 71 -4.16 8.16 18.02
C GLN A 71 -5.00 9.40 17.71
N LYS A 72 -5.32 10.23 18.71
CA LYS A 72 -6.05 11.49 18.50
C LYS A 72 -5.29 12.46 17.59
N MET A 73 -3.96 12.31 17.54
CA MET A 73 -3.06 13.07 16.70
C MET A 73 -2.90 12.46 15.31
N ILE A 74 -3.51 11.32 14.98
CA ILE A 74 -3.34 10.68 13.68
C ILE A 74 -4.55 10.97 12.79
N GLU A 75 -4.27 11.36 11.55
CA GLU A 75 -5.25 11.47 10.46
C GLU A 75 -4.98 10.37 9.45
N SER A 76 -6.05 9.78 8.92
CA SER A 76 -5.95 8.70 7.96
C SER A 76 -6.64 9.04 6.65
N TYR A 77 -6.00 8.60 5.57
CA TYR A 77 -6.44 8.82 4.21
C TYR A 77 -6.24 7.54 3.39
N TYR A 78 -7.04 7.39 2.35
CA TYR A 78 -6.78 6.43 1.28
C TYR A 78 -6.11 7.12 0.10
N ALA A 79 -5.09 6.46 -0.45
CA ALA A 79 -4.51 6.74 -1.74
C ALA A 79 -4.54 5.45 -2.59
N LEU A 80 -3.98 5.47 -3.80
CA LEU A 80 -4.04 4.29 -4.67
C LEU A 80 -3.14 3.18 -4.13
N GLY A 81 -3.74 2.07 -3.69
CA GLY A 81 -3.03 0.89 -3.20
C GLY A 81 -2.70 0.89 -1.71
N TRP A 82 -2.83 2.02 -1.01
CA TRP A 82 -2.43 2.11 0.40
C TRP A 82 -3.19 3.15 1.23
N ARG A 83 -3.11 2.97 2.54
CA ARG A 83 -3.55 3.94 3.54
C ARG A 83 -2.38 4.85 3.90
N ILE A 84 -2.62 6.16 3.91
CA ILE A 84 -1.65 7.18 4.32
C ILE A 84 -2.05 7.68 5.70
N LEU A 85 -1.12 7.61 6.65
CA LEU A 85 -1.26 8.17 7.98
C LEU A 85 -0.47 9.48 8.07
N LYS A 86 -1.10 10.52 8.59
CA LYS A 86 -0.49 11.82 8.89
C LYS A 86 -0.63 12.11 10.38
N VAL A 87 0.30 12.88 10.93
CA VAL A 87 0.23 13.34 12.32
C VAL A 87 -0.20 14.81 12.32
N LYS A 88 -1.27 15.13 13.03
CA LYS A 88 -1.78 16.48 13.25
C LYS A 88 -0.66 17.36 13.81
N GLY A 89 -0.54 18.58 13.28
CA GLY A 89 0.48 19.53 13.72
C GLY A 89 1.90 19.25 13.22
N ARG A 90 2.16 18.12 12.55
CA ARG A 90 3.39 17.92 11.76
C ARG A 90 3.09 18.18 10.28
N SER A 91 3.28 19.42 9.85
CA SER A 91 3.52 19.71 8.44
C SER A 91 4.83 19.02 8.03
N ARG A 92 4.82 18.23 6.96
CA ARG A 92 6.04 17.56 6.47
C ARG A 92 7.05 18.62 5.97
N ILE A 93 8.32 18.35 6.27
CA ILE A 93 9.49 18.74 5.47
C ILE A 93 9.39 18.01 4.12
#